data_AF-A0A535XVK5-F1
#
_entry.id   AF-A0A535XVK5-F1
#
_cell.length_a   1.000
_cell.length_b   1.000
_cell.length_c   1.000
_cell.angle_alpha   90.00
_cell.angle_beta   90.00
_cell.angle_gamma   90.00
#
_symmetry.space_group_name_H-M   'P 1'
#
loop_
_entity.id
_entity.type
_entity.pdbx_description
1 polymer ?
#
loop_
_entity_poly.entity_id
_entity_poly.type
_entity_poly.pdbx_seq_one_letter_code
_entity_poly.pdbx_strand_id
1 'polypeptide(L)'
;MAVAQSSATDEEIPSSASGEVEAAPWSGWWWPSFEGVGPTLFAFNGPLDKYDRYVAATSGADPATRTWERQSLYFPATPWAGHCNGFAAAALVEPEPTEPVTMLGITFSVADLKGLLVDYHFGDAAAWSFGEDGILNPADFHRMLLNWVGGTGTGFVLTYEMANGEVWSYPVYRFESHWTQDASVEGQWRVSTTVWMADMDVPANFVGTKPYPGAAGKVFTYTLQGDPRDPSDGAWIGASKSGRFAHPGRIWYPESTLRNEDRDLVSPGLDRQTIANIIAGSDGSDVTARTTH
;
A
#
# COMPACT_ATOMS: atom_id res chain seq x y z
N MET A 1 -31.12 19.04 48.96
CA MET A 1 -30.02 18.46 48.14
C MET A 1 -30.60 18.12 46.79
N ALA A 2 -30.41 19.01 45.81
CA ALA A 2 -30.81 18.76 44.44
C ALA A 2 -29.61 18.14 43.72
N VAL A 3 -29.81 16.94 43.16
CA VAL A 3 -28.83 16.28 42.29
C VAL A 3 -28.83 17.04 40.98
N ALA A 4 -27.73 17.74 40.69
CA ALA A 4 -27.49 18.29 39.37
C ALA A 4 -27.18 17.11 38.44
N GLN A 5 -28.11 16.80 37.54
CA GLN A 5 -27.80 16.02 36.34
C GLN A 5 -26.87 16.88 35.48
N SER A 6 -25.62 16.45 35.29
CA SER A 6 -24.78 17.03 34.25
C SER A 6 -25.33 16.57 32.92
N SER A 7 -26.01 17.47 32.21
CA SER A 7 -26.21 17.31 30.77
C SER A 7 -24.84 17.19 30.12
N ALA A 8 -24.55 16.02 29.55
CA ALA A 8 -23.50 15.92 28.55
C ALA A 8 -23.80 16.98 27.49
N THR A 9 -22.93 17.96 27.34
CA THR A 9 -23.03 18.97 26.30
C THR A 9 -23.06 18.24 24.96
N ASP A 10 -24.12 18.45 24.18
CA ASP A 10 -24.15 18.18 22.74
C ASP A 10 -22.97 18.92 22.12
N GLU A 11 -21.82 18.26 22.05
CA GLU A 11 -20.69 18.75 21.29
C GLU A 11 -21.12 18.67 19.82
N GLU A 12 -21.23 19.83 19.18
CA GLU A 12 -21.62 19.94 17.78
C GLU A 12 -20.72 19.02 16.95
N ILE A 13 -21.32 18.02 16.31
CA ILE A 13 -20.60 17.07 15.48
C ILE A 13 -19.98 17.86 14.32
N PRO A 14 -18.64 17.88 14.17
CA PRO A 14 -18.00 18.57 13.05
C PRO A 14 -18.57 18.05 11.73
N SER A 15 -18.78 18.93 10.75
CA SER A 15 -19.31 18.53 9.44
C SER A 15 -18.24 18.00 8.48
N SER A 16 -16.99 17.92 8.91
CA SER A 16 -15.86 17.49 8.09
C SER A 16 -14.67 17.02 8.92
N ALA A 17 -13.78 16.29 8.26
CA ALA A 17 -12.46 15.94 8.75
C ALA A 17 -11.48 15.83 7.58
N SER A 18 -10.20 15.97 7.87
CA SER A 18 -9.12 15.77 6.90
C SER A 18 -7.90 15.22 7.61
N GLY A 19 -7.02 14.59 6.84
CA GLY A 19 -5.76 14.07 7.33
C GLY A 19 -4.81 13.85 6.18
N GLU A 20 -3.52 14.04 6.45
CA GLU A 20 -2.42 13.77 5.55
C GLU A 20 -1.27 13.21 6.38
N VAL A 21 -0.66 12.12 5.91
CA VAL A 21 0.51 11.53 6.56
C VAL A 21 1.71 12.47 6.45
N GLU A 22 2.63 12.43 7.42
CA GLU A 22 3.81 13.31 7.41
C GLU A 22 4.76 12.99 6.24
N ALA A 23 4.99 11.70 6.00
CA ALA A 23 5.78 11.21 4.88
C ALA A 23 4.87 10.45 3.92
N ALA A 24 4.58 11.06 2.77
CA ALA A 24 3.75 10.43 1.76
C ALA A 24 4.46 9.16 1.21
N PRO A 25 3.72 8.06 0.95
CA PRO A 25 4.24 6.89 0.29
C PRO A 25 4.79 7.28 -1.07
N TRP A 26 5.93 6.72 -1.42
CA TRP A 26 6.56 7.00 -2.71
C TRP A 26 5.76 6.38 -3.85
N SER A 27 5.74 7.08 -4.99
CA SER A 27 5.21 6.53 -6.24
C SER A 27 6.22 5.60 -6.89
N GLY A 28 5.71 4.65 -7.66
CA GLY A 28 6.55 3.62 -8.25
C GLY A 28 5.95 2.99 -9.49
N TRP A 29 6.43 1.78 -9.74
CA TRP A 29 5.93 0.89 -10.78
C TRP A 29 5.18 -0.27 -10.10
N TRP A 30 4.40 -1.06 -10.81
CA TRP A 30 3.83 -2.30 -10.23
C TRP A 30 4.64 -3.55 -10.55
N TRP A 31 5.76 -3.41 -11.27
CA TRP A 31 6.62 -4.53 -11.73
C TRP A 31 5.81 -5.69 -12.31
N PRO A 32 5.32 -5.55 -13.56
CA PRO A 32 4.46 -6.54 -14.19
C PRO A 32 5.07 -7.94 -14.17
N SER A 33 4.20 -8.92 -13.98
CA SER A 33 4.48 -10.35 -14.09
C SER A 33 4.59 -10.83 -15.54
N PHE A 34 4.76 -9.91 -16.49
CA PHE A 34 4.87 -10.19 -17.92
C PHE A 34 5.77 -9.14 -18.59
N GLU A 35 6.24 -9.45 -19.80
CA GLU A 35 7.17 -8.59 -20.54
C GLU A 35 6.43 -7.71 -21.55
N GLY A 36 7.04 -6.58 -21.94
CA GLY A 36 6.59 -5.75 -23.07
C GLY A 36 6.00 -4.38 -22.72
N VAL A 37 5.80 -4.07 -21.44
CA VAL A 37 5.24 -2.77 -20.99
C VAL A 37 6.17 -1.94 -20.11
N GLY A 38 7.23 -2.54 -19.57
CA GLY A 38 8.18 -1.86 -18.70
C GLY A 38 9.15 -2.84 -18.03
N PRO A 39 9.90 -2.38 -17.02
CA PRO A 39 10.82 -3.24 -16.28
C PRO A 39 10.05 -4.29 -15.46
N THR A 40 10.63 -5.48 -15.34
CA THR A 40 10.13 -6.58 -14.51
C THR A 40 11.19 -6.95 -13.47
N LEU A 41 10.80 -7.63 -12.39
CA LEU A 41 11.73 -8.07 -11.35
C LEU A 41 12.74 -9.12 -11.87
N PHE A 42 12.29 -10.00 -12.77
CA PHE A 42 13.07 -11.08 -13.35
C PHE A 42 13.87 -10.71 -14.61
N ALA A 43 13.89 -9.44 -15.02
CA ALA A 43 14.67 -8.99 -16.18
C ALA A 43 16.17 -9.25 -15.97
N PHE A 44 16.88 -9.63 -17.03
CA PHE A 44 18.35 -9.68 -16.98
C PHE A 44 18.91 -8.29 -16.69
N ASN A 45 19.92 -8.21 -15.83
CA ASN A 45 20.45 -6.95 -15.29
C ASN A 45 19.35 -6.05 -14.64
N GLY A 46 18.25 -6.67 -14.20
CA GLY A 46 17.19 -6.05 -13.40
C GLY A 46 17.39 -6.30 -11.90
N PRO A 47 16.36 -6.05 -11.08
CA PRO A 47 16.45 -6.07 -9.62
C PRO A 47 16.99 -7.41 -9.08
N LEU A 48 16.31 -8.52 -9.43
CA LEU A 48 16.65 -9.83 -8.87
C LEU A 48 17.92 -10.44 -9.47
N ASP A 49 18.22 -10.16 -10.73
CA ASP A 49 19.50 -10.58 -11.35
C ASP A 49 20.69 -9.92 -10.64
N LYS A 50 20.56 -8.63 -10.27
CA LYS A 50 21.59 -7.91 -9.52
C LYS A 50 21.69 -8.38 -8.07
N TYR A 51 20.55 -8.70 -7.45
CA TYR A 51 20.52 -9.31 -6.12
C TYR A 51 21.25 -10.65 -6.09
N ASP A 52 20.94 -11.56 -7.03
CA ASP A 52 21.60 -12.87 -7.14
C ASP A 52 23.13 -12.72 -7.29
N ARG A 53 23.59 -11.76 -8.11
CA ARG A 53 25.01 -11.43 -8.27
C ARG A 53 25.64 -10.85 -7.01
N TYR A 54 24.93 -10.03 -6.26
CA TYR A 54 25.41 -9.48 -4.99
C TYR A 54 25.60 -10.60 -3.94
N VAL A 55 24.62 -11.50 -3.82
CA VAL A 55 24.71 -12.65 -2.89
C VAL A 55 25.87 -13.58 -3.29
N ALA A 56 26.03 -13.85 -4.58
CA ALA A 56 27.16 -14.64 -5.07
C ALA A 56 28.52 -13.98 -4.76
N ALA A 57 28.61 -12.65 -4.86
CA ALA A 57 29.85 -11.92 -4.59
C ALA A 57 30.20 -11.85 -3.09
N THR A 58 29.20 -11.82 -2.20
CA THR A 58 29.40 -11.69 -0.74
C THR A 58 29.51 -13.04 -0.02
N SER A 59 28.81 -14.07 -0.48
CA SER A 59 28.70 -15.37 0.19
C SER A 59 29.13 -16.56 -0.64
N GLY A 60 29.27 -16.40 -1.97
CA GLY A 60 29.48 -17.51 -2.90
C GLY A 60 28.24 -18.36 -3.19
N ALA A 61 27.09 -18.04 -2.58
CA ALA A 61 25.83 -18.75 -2.82
C ALA A 61 25.09 -18.21 -4.06
N ASP A 62 24.26 -19.07 -4.65
CA ASP A 62 23.28 -18.68 -5.68
C ASP A 62 21.87 -18.78 -5.07
N PRO A 63 21.22 -17.64 -4.76
CA PRO A 63 19.88 -17.65 -4.17
C PRO A 63 18.77 -17.90 -5.20
N ALA A 64 19.09 -17.89 -6.50
CA ALA A 64 18.19 -18.16 -7.62
C ALA A 64 16.88 -17.34 -7.62
N THR A 65 16.88 -16.12 -7.04
CA THR A 65 15.64 -15.33 -6.85
C THR A 65 15.02 -14.94 -8.18
N ARG A 66 15.84 -14.54 -9.17
CA ARG A 66 15.39 -14.19 -10.51
C ARG A 66 14.74 -15.38 -11.22
N THR A 67 15.32 -16.57 -11.08
CA THR A 67 14.81 -17.79 -11.71
C THR A 67 13.50 -18.22 -11.07
N TRP A 68 13.44 -18.18 -9.74
CA TRP A 68 12.21 -18.47 -8.98
C TRP A 68 11.08 -17.53 -9.41
N GLU A 69 11.34 -16.23 -9.47
CA GLU A 69 10.36 -15.21 -9.87
C GLU A 69 9.79 -15.49 -11.27
N ARG A 70 10.67 -15.79 -12.23
CA ARG A 70 10.27 -16.14 -13.60
C ARG A 70 9.43 -17.41 -13.69
N GLN A 71 9.59 -18.35 -12.77
CA GLN A 71 8.88 -19.64 -12.77
C GLN A 71 7.56 -19.56 -12.00
N SER A 72 7.56 -18.87 -10.86
CA SER A 72 6.46 -18.85 -9.91
C SER A 72 5.46 -17.72 -10.19
N LEU A 73 5.93 -16.59 -10.74
CA LEU A 73 5.17 -15.35 -10.86
C LEU A 73 5.16 -14.74 -12.27
N TYR A 74 5.35 -15.56 -13.31
CA TYR A 74 5.20 -15.14 -14.71
C TYR A 74 3.81 -15.46 -15.29
N PHE A 75 3.04 -14.42 -15.61
CA PHE A 75 1.65 -14.49 -16.06
C PHE A 75 1.42 -13.73 -17.38
N PRO A 76 1.93 -14.22 -18.52
CA PRO A 76 1.88 -13.51 -19.81
C PRO A 76 0.48 -13.31 -20.38
N ALA A 77 -0.51 -14.09 -19.95
CA ALA A 77 -1.90 -13.98 -20.37
C ALA A 77 -2.73 -13.01 -19.50
N THR A 78 -2.11 -12.38 -18.50
CA THR A 78 -2.79 -11.55 -17.49
C THR A 78 -2.16 -10.15 -17.48
N PRO A 79 -2.57 -9.25 -18.39
CA PRO A 79 -1.86 -7.98 -18.66
C PRO A 79 -1.96 -6.92 -17.55
N TRP A 80 -2.55 -7.25 -16.41
CA TRP A 80 -2.59 -6.44 -15.20
C TRP A 80 -1.79 -7.07 -14.05
N ALA A 81 -1.36 -8.33 -14.18
CA ALA A 81 -0.67 -9.03 -13.11
C ALA A 81 0.70 -8.42 -12.85
N GLY A 82 1.04 -8.33 -11.57
CA GLY A 82 2.29 -7.84 -11.05
C GLY A 82 2.20 -7.66 -9.54
N HIS A 83 3.04 -6.78 -9.02
CA HIS A 83 3.33 -6.62 -7.60
C HIS A 83 2.69 -5.35 -7.03
N CYS A 84 1.48 -4.99 -7.46
CA CYS A 84 0.83 -3.75 -7.01
C CYS A 84 0.57 -3.72 -5.49
N ASN A 85 0.26 -4.86 -4.87
CA ASN A 85 0.16 -4.98 -3.40
C ASN A 85 1.52 -4.88 -2.72
N GLY A 86 2.57 -5.50 -3.29
CA GLY A 86 3.94 -5.37 -2.78
C GLY A 86 4.45 -3.93 -2.86
N PHE A 87 4.14 -3.23 -3.96
CA PHE A 87 4.36 -1.80 -4.10
C PHE A 87 3.64 -1.00 -3.02
N ALA A 88 2.33 -1.20 -2.86
CA ALA A 88 1.55 -0.43 -1.90
C ALA A 88 2.03 -0.66 -0.46
N ALA A 89 2.40 -1.89 -0.10
CA ALA A 89 2.98 -2.22 1.20
C ALA A 89 4.36 -1.57 1.39
N ALA A 90 5.30 -1.80 0.46
CA ALA A 90 6.65 -1.22 0.53
C ALA A 90 6.62 0.31 0.62
N ALA A 91 5.75 0.96 -0.16
CA ALA A 91 5.63 2.41 -0.16
C ALA A 91 5.17 2.99 1.18
N LEU A 92 4.41 2.23 1.97
CA LEU A 92 3.94 2.65 3.30
C LEU A 92 4.99 2.45 4.39
N VAL A 93 5.82 1.41 4.31
CA VAL A 93 6.67 0.98 5.44
C VAL A 93 8.16 1.17 5.21
N GLU A 94 8.59 1.39 3.97
CA GLU A 94 10.00 1.58 3.63
C GLU A 94 10.30 3.03 3.24
N PRO A 95 11.43 3.59 3.70
CA PRO A 95 11.90 4.86 3.19
C PRO A 95 12.18 4.75 1.69
N GLU A 96 11.91 5.81 0.94
CA GLU A 96 12.14 5.83 -0.50
C GLU A 96 13.63 5.75 -0.83
N PRO A 97 14.08 4.78 -1.66
CA PRO A 97 15.39 4.87 -2.30
C PRO A 97 15.42 6.06 -3.27
N THR A 98 16.29 7.04 -3.03
CA THR A 98 16.33 8.29 -3.83
C THR A 98 17.52 8.39 -4.78
N GLU A 99 18.52 7.52 -4.64
CA GLU A 99 19.73 7.53 -5.47
C GLU A 99 20.22 6.12 -5.82
N PRO A 100 20.92 5.95 -6.96
CA PRO A 100 21.58 4.69 -7.28
C PRO A 100 22.70 4.35 -6.28
N VAL A 101 22.89 3.06 -6.03
CA VAL A 101 23.97 2.54 -5.19
C VAL A 101 24.89 1.64 -6.02
N THR A 102 26.20 1.85 -5.91
CA THR A 102 27.21 1.01 -6.59
C THR A 102 28.10 0.32 -5.57
N MET A 103 28.06 -1.01 -5.54
CA MET A 103 28.89 -1.84 -4.67
C MET A 103 29.32 -3.11 -5.40
N LEU A 104 30.52 -3.62 -5.11
CA LEU A 104 31.05 -4.86 -5.70
C LEU A 104 31.00 -4.88 -7.25
N GLY A 105 31.13 -3.70 -7.89
CA GLY A 105 31.01 -3.55 -9.34
C GLY A 105 29.59 -3.71 -9.90
N ILE A 106 28.57 -3.73 -9.04
CA ILE A 106 27.16 -3.79 -9.40
C ILE A 106 26.53 -2.43 -9.09
N THR A 107 25.83 -1.84 -10.07
CA THR A 107 25.06 -0.61 -9.86
C THR A 107 23.58 -0.93 -9.81
N PHE A 108 22.98 -0.71 -8.64
CA PHE A 108 21.55 -0.73 -8.42
C PHE A 108 21.00 0.68 -8.67
N SER A 109 20.07 0.81 -9.62
CA SER A 109 19.31 2.04 -9.82
C SER A 109 18.22 2.19 -8.76
N VAL A 110 17.59 3.37 -8.67
CA VAL A 110 16.40 3.58 -7.83
C VAL A 110 15.31 2.54 -8.14
N ALA A 111 15.09 2.23 -9.42
CA ALA A 111 14.14 1.20 -9.84
C ALA A 111 14.53 -0.20 -9.36
N ASP A 112 15.83 -0.52 -9.29
CA ASP A 112 16.27 -1.81 -8.77
C ASP A 112 16.02 -1.90 -7.27
N LEU A 113 16.40 -0.86 -6.52
CA LEU A 113 16.22 -0.81 -5.06
C LEU A 113 14.74 -0.87 -4.68
N LYS A 114 13.89 -0.08 -5.35
CA LYS A 114 12.44 -0.16 -5.15
C LYS A 114 11.89 -1.53 -5.53
N GLY A 115 12.36 -2.12 -6.64
CA GLY A 115 11.95 -3.45 -7.07
C GLY A 115 12.24 -4.54 -6.03
N LEU A 116 13.41 -4.49 -5.38
CA LEU A 116 13.75 -5.43 -4.31
C LEU A 116 12.83 -5.30 -3.09
N LEU A 117 12.51 -4.07 -2.68
CA LEU A 117 11.56 -3.82 -1.59
C LEU A 117 10.15 -4.28 -1.97
N VAL A 118 9.70 -3.97 -3.19
CA VAL A 118 8.38 -4.39 -3.71
C VAL A 118 8.24 -5.91 -3.72
N ASP A 119 9.25 -6.63 -4.21
CA ASP A 119 9.25 -8.10 -4.21
C ASP A 119 9.20 -8.63 -2.78
N TYR A 120 10.05 -8.09 -1.90
CA TYR A 120 10.05 -8.49 -0.49
C TYR A 120 8.68 -8.28 0.15
N HIS A 121 8.05 -7.12 0.00
CA HIS A 121 6.76 -6.80 0.61
C HIS A 121 5.54 -7.41 -0.10
N PHE A 122 5.72 -8.05 -1.26
CA PHE A 122 4.64 -8.77 -1.93
C PHE A 122 4.11 -9.95 -1.09
N GLY A 123 4.96 -10.50 -0.21
CA GLY A 123 4.62 -11.57 0.72
C GLY A 123 4.10 -11.14 2.09
N ASP A 124 3.94 -9.84 2.37
CA ASP A 124 3.53 -9.36 3.69
C ASP A 124 2.11 -9.82 4.08
N ALA A 125 1.97 -10.23 5.34
CA ALA A 125 0.66 -10.44 5.95
C ALA A 125 -0.04 -9.09 6.24
N ALA A 126 -1.32 -9.15 6.59
CA ALA A 126 -2.07 -7.98 7.04
C ALA A 126 -2.08 -7.89 8.57
N ALA A 127 -1.64 -6.76 9.12
CA ALA A 127 -1.80 -6.45 10.54
C ALA A 127 -3.29 -6.31 10.92
N TRP A 128 -4.06 -5.77 9.98
CA TRP A 128 -5.53 -5.74 10.00
C TRP A 128 -6.06 -5.65 8.57
N SER A 129 -7.30 -6.09 8.37
CA SER A 129 -7.99 -6.14 7.09
C SER A 129 -9.49 -5.93 7.29
N PHE A 130 -10.12 -5.18 6.37
CA PHE A 130 -11.58 -5.06 6.26
C PHE A 130 -11.99 -5.22 4.80
N GLY A 131 -13.21 -5.73 4.57
CA GLY A 131 -13.72 -6.00 3.23
C GLY A 131 -13.26 -7.34 2.66
N GLU A 132 -13.29 -8.39 3.50
CA GLU A 132 -13.12 -9.77 3.02
C GLU A 132 -14.16 -10.09 1.93
N ASP A 133 -13.79 -10.96 0.99
CA ASP A 133 -14.57 -11.30 -0.21
C ASP A 133 -14.93 -10.10 -1.13
N GLY A 134 -14.18 -9.00 -1.02
CA GLY A 134 -14.32 -7.81 -1.88
C GLY A 134 -15.48 -6.90 -1.50
N ILE A 135 -16.07 -7.09 -0.31
CA ILE A 135 -17.22 -6.32 0.16
C ILE A 135 -16.81 -5.44 1.33
N LEU A 136 -16.29 -4.25 1.02
CA LEU A 136 -15.96 -3.25 2.03
C LEU A 136 -17.19 -2.40 2.41
N ASN A 137 -17.49 -2.37 3.71
CA ASN A 137 -18.46 -1.43 4.27
C ASN A 137 -17.88 0.00 4.27
N PRO A 138 -18.59 1.02 3.75
CA PRO A 138 -18.10 2.40 3.80
C PRO A 138 -17.92 2.96 5.22
N ALA A 139 -18.59 2.40 6.24
CA ALA A 139 -18.32 2.75 7.63
C ALA A 139 -16.91 2.33 8.06
N ASP A 140 -16.44 1.14 7.68
CA ASP A 140 -15.06 0.71 7.94
C ASP A 140 -14.08 1.63 7.21
N PHE A 141 -14.31 1.88 5.92
CA PHE A 141 -13.50 2.82 5.13
C PHE A 141 -13.40 4.21 5.81
N HIS A 142 -14.54 4.75 6.24
CA HIS A 142 -14.59 6.06 6.89
C HIS A 142 -13.82 6.08 8.21
N ARG A 143 -14.08 5.11 9.10
CA ARG A 143 -13.39 4.99 10.40
C ARG A 143 -11.88 4.87 10.21
N MET A 144 -11.45 4.08 9.23
CA MET A 144 -10.02 3.89 8.97
C MET A 144 -9.36 5.17 8.46
N LEU A 145 -10.00 5.95 7.60
CA LEU A 145 -9.47 7.26 7.21
C LEU A 145 -9.33 8.20 8.40
N LEU A 146 -10.37 8.33 9.23
CA LEU A 146 -10.34 9.19 10.41
C LEU A 146 -9.27 8.77 11.41
N ASN A 147 -9.25 7.49 11.77
CA ASN A 147 -8.41 6.98 12.86
C ASN A 147 -6.95 6.85 12.43
N TRP A 148 -6.68 6.29 11.25
CA TRP A 148 -5.30 6.02 10.82
C TRP A 148 -4.67 7.24 10.16
N VAL A 149 -5.27 7.73 9.08
CA VAL A 149 -4.68 8.85 8.33
C VAL A 149 -4.79 10.14 9.15
N GLY A 150 -5.99 10.44 9.68
CA GLY A 150 -6.21 11.65 10.47
C GLY A 150 -5.64 11.57 11.89
N GLY A 151 -5.90 10.47 12.59
CA GLY A 151 -5.60 10.33 14.02
C GLY A 151 -4.14 9.94 14.31
N THR A 152 -3.54 9.08 13.48
CA THR A 152 -2.17 8.59 13.70
C THR A 152 -1.16 9.10 12.68
N GLY A 153 -1.60 9.75 11.59
CA GLY A 153 -0.71 10.12 10.48
C GLY A 153 -0.17 8.92 9.70
N THR A 154 -0.86 7.78 9.74
CA THR A 154 -0.45 6.53 9.07
C THR A 154 -1.39 6.18 7.93
N GLY A 155 -0.82 5.91 6.75
CA GLY A 155 -1.56 5.46 5.58
C GLY A 155 -1.95 3.98 5.66
N PHE A 156 -2.70 3.51 4.66
CA PHE A 156 -3.02 2.09 4.50
C PHE A 156 -3.29 1.75 3.04
N VAL A 157 -3.47 0.48 2.72
CA VAL A 157 -3.68 0.02 1.34
C VAL A 157 -5.16 0.01 1.02
N LEU A 158 -5.53 0.60 -0.12
CA LEU A 158 -6.82 0.43 -0.77
C LEU A 158 -6.68 -0.59 -1.90
N THR A 159 -7.43 -1.67 -1.83
CA THR A 159 -7.44 -2.71 -2.87
C THR A 159 -8.76 -2.65 -3.64
N TYR A 160 -8.65 -2.46 -4.95
CA TYR A 160 -9.77 -2.42 -5.88
C TYR A 160 -9.87 -3.72 -6.65
N GLU A 161 -11.03 -4.37 -6.53
CA GLU A 161 -11.35 -5.58 -7.27
C GLU A 161 -12.20 -5.23 -8.51
N MET A 162 -11.82 -5.80 -9.64
CA MET A 162 -12.44 -5.57 -10.94
C MET A 162 -12.95 -6.88 -11.53
N ALA A 163 -13.70 -6.76 -12.64
CA ALA A 163 -14.13 -7.92 -13.40
C ALA A 163 -12.95 -8.80 -13.83
N ASN A 164 -13.20 -10.10 -13.94
CA ASN A 164 -12.22 -11.13 -14.33
C ASN A 164 -11.03 -11.30 -13.38
N GLY A 165 -11.21 -10.94 -12.10
CA GLY A 165 -10.20 -11.13 -11.06
C GLY A 165 -9.06 -10.12 -11.08
N GLU A 166 -9.19 -9.04 -11.86
CA GLU A 166 -8.20 -7.95 -11.88
C GLU A 166 -8.21 -7.16 -10.57
N VAL A 167 -7.02 -6.96 -10.00
CA VAL A 167 -6.85 -6.31 -8.70
C VAL A 167 -5.78 -5.22 -8.78
N TRP A 168 -6.06 -4.07 -8.15
CA TRP A 168 -5.12 -2.96 -8.03
C TRP A 168 -5.04 -2.47 -6.59
N SER A 169 -3.82 -2.33 -6.06
CA SER A 169 -3.58 -1.86 -4.69
C SER A 169 -2.84 -0.54 -4.69
N TYR A 170 -3.34 0.42 -3.91
CA TYR A 170 -2.78 1.77 -3.80
C TYR A 170 -2.61 2.17 -2.34
N PRO A 171 -1.49 2.79 -1.95
CA PRO A 171 -1.33 3.31 -0.60
C PRO A 171 -2.01 4.68 -0.50
N VAL A 172 -3.03 4.81 0.37
CA VAL A 172 -3.64 6.09 0.71
C VAL A 172 -2.75 6.87 1.66
N TYR A 173 -2.66 8.19 1.44
CA TYR A 173 -1.84 9.07 2.27
C TYR A 173 -2.53 10.37 2.68
N ARG A 174 -3.66 10.70 2.06
CA ARG A 174 -4.43 11.89 2.39
C ARG A 174 -5.91 11.69 2.12
N PHE A 175 -6.75 12.33 2.93
CA PHE A 175 -8.17 12.47 2.66
C PHE A 175 -8.74 13.81 3.12
N GLU A 176 -9.87 14.17 2.52
CA GLU A 176 -10.74 15.26 2.93
C GLU A 176 -12.18 14.74 2.87
N SER A 177 -12.90 14.80 3.98
CA SER A 177 -14.26 14.26 4.11
C SER A 177 -15.22 15.33 4.61
N HIS A 178 -16.40 15.38 4.01
CA HIS A 178 -17.49 16.25 4.40
C HIS A 178 -18.77 15.44 4.53
N TRP A 179 -19.56 15.70 5.56
CA TRP A 179 -20.82 15.01 5.77
C TRP A 179 -21.92 15.93 6.29
N THR A 180 -23.14 15.61 5.89
CA THR A 180 -24.35 16.32 6.31
C THR A 180 -25.43 15.32 6.69
N GLN A 181 -26.25 15.68 7.67
CA GLN A 181 -27.35 14.82 8.09
C GLN A 181 -28.36 14.66 6.95
N ASP A 182 -28.83 13.43 6.75
CA ASP A 182 -29.90 13.17 5.80
C ASP A 182 -31.23 13.69 6.35
N ALA A 183 -31.78 14.71 5.69
CA ALA A 183 -33.07 15.29 6.09
C ALA A 183 -34.25 14.30 6.01
N SER A 184 -34.09 13.16 5.31
CA SER A 184 -35.14 12.17 5.09
C SER A 184 -35.02 10.93 5.98
N VAL A 185 -33.87 10.70 6.63
CA VAL A 185 -33.60 9.50 7.42
C VAL A 185 -32.87 9.89 8.70
N GLU A 186 -33.54 9.73 9.84
CA GLU A 186 -32.97 10.06 11.14
C GLU A 186 -31.73 9.20 11.44
N GLY A 187 -30.68 9.84 11.98
CA GLY A 187 -29.42 9.17 12.31
C GLY A 187 -28.58 8.75 11.09
N GLN A 188 -28.98 9.11 9.87
CA GLN A 188 -28.19 8.88 8.67
C GLN A 188 -27.46 10.15 8.23
N TRP A 189 -26.26 9.98 7.68
CA TRP A 189 -25.44 11.04 7.12
C TRP A 189 -25.10 10.74 5.68
N ARG A 190 -25.07 11.77 4.82
CA ARG A 190 -24.52 11.70 3.47
C ARG A 190 -23.10 12.24 3.48
N VAL A 191 -22.17 11.48 2.91
CA VAL A 191 -20.73 11.76 2.96
C VAL A 191 -20.15 11.89 1.56
N SER A 192 -19.27 12.87 1.38
CA SER A 192 -18.39 13.02 0.23
C SER A 192 -16.95 13.07 0.72
N THR A 193 -16.14 12.09 0.32
CA THR A 193 -14.73 11.98 0.73
C THR A 193 -13.81 11.94 -0.47
N THR A 194 -12.88 12.88 -0.54
CA THR A 194 -11.78 12.88 -1.50
C THR A 194 -10.57 12.19 -0.89
N VAL A 195 -9.94 11.29 -1.64
CA VAL A 195 -8.76 10.54 -1.21
C VAL A 195 -7.62 10.68 -2.23
N TRP A 196 -6.39 10.81 -1.75
CA TRP A 196 -5.18 10.80 -2.56
C TRP A 196 -4.32 9.59 -2.22
N MET A 197 -3.82 8.95 -3.26
CA MET A 197 -2.98 7.76 -3.18
C MET A 197 -1.66 7.99 -3.92
N ALA A 198 -0.62 7.24 -3.60
CA ALA A 198 0.59 7.24 -4.42
C ALA A 198 0.36 6.46 -5.73
N ASP A 199 0.74 7.06 -6.85
CA ASP A 199 0.61 6.43 -8.17
C ASP A 199 1.62 5.28 -8.35
N MET A 200 1.15 4.18 -8.94
CA MET A 200 1.97 3.01 -9.29
C MET A 200 2.33 2.97 -10.78
N ASP A 201 1.88 3.95 -11.56
CA ASP A 201 2.16 4.10 -13.00
C ASP A 201 3.01 5.35 -13.25
N VAL A 202 4.20 5.36 -12.66
CA VAL A 202 5.26 6.33 -12.97
C VAL A 202 6.51 5.60 -13.47
N PRO A 203 7.45 6.29 -14.15
CA PRO A 203 8.74 5.68 -14.47
C PRO A 203 9.35 5.04 -13.22
N ALA A 204 9.87 3.81 -13.32
CA ALA A 204 10.32 3.06 -12.14
C ALA A 204 11.44 3.75 -11.33
N ASN A 205 12.19 4.68 -11.94
CA ASN A 205 13.21 5.51 -11.29
C ASN A 205 12.67 6.85 -10.73
N PHE A 206 11.36 7.09 -10.81
CA PHE A 206 10.73 8.29 -10.26
C PHE A 206 10.99 8.37 -8.76
N VAL A 207 11.28 9.57 -8.25
CA VAL A 207 11.49 9.86 -6.83
C VAL A 207 10.41 10.84 -6.36
N GLY A 208 9.80 10.54 -5.22
CA GLY A 208 8.71 11.27 -4.60
C GLY A 208 7.34 10.63 -4.83
N THR A 209 6.29 11.40 -4.55
CA THR A 209 4.89 10.97 -4.66
C THR A 209 4.20 11.73 -5.78
N LYS A 210 3.60 11.00 -6.73
CA LYS A 210 2.64 11.52 -7.71
C LYS A 210 1.23 11.13 -7.24
N PRO A 211 0.30 12.09 -7.09
CA PRO A 211 -1.04 11.77 -6.63
C PRO A 211 -1.83 11.00 -7.70
N TYR A 212 -2.40 9.86 -7.31
CA TYR A 212 -3.38 9.10 -8.08
C TYR A 212 -4.80 9.38 -7.56
N PRO A 213 -5.82 9.48 -8.45
CA PRO A 213 -5.75 9.44 -9.93
C PRO A 213 -5.26 10.75 -10.56
N GLY A 214 -4.94 11.75 -9.75
CA GLY A 214 -4.41 13.03 -10.16
C GLY A 214 -4.45 14.02 -9.00
N ALA A 215 -4.09 15.28 -9.25
CA ALA A 215 -4.03 16.31 -8.20
C ALA A 215 -5.37 16.56 -7.49
N ALA A 216 -6.51 16.29 -8.15
CA ALA A 216 -7.84 16.44 -7.56
C ALA A 216 -8.25 15.29 -6.61
N GLY A 217 -7.47 14.20 -6.55
CA GLY A 217 -7.82 13.01 -5.79
C GLY A 217 -9.02 12.26 -6.36
N LYS A 218 -9.48 11.27 -5.61
CA LYS A 218 -10.63 10.42 -5.95
C LYS A 218 -11.76 10.66 -4.98
N VAL A 219 -12.92 11.04 -5.50
CA VAL A 219 -14.12 11.27 -4.71
C VAL A 219 -14.90 9.97 -4.51
N PHE A 220 -15.29 9.72 -3.27
CA PHE A 220 -16.19 8.67 -2.84
C PHE A 220 -17.44 9.25 -2.20
N THR A 221 -18.60 8.71 -2.55
CA THR A 221 -19.88 9.10 -1.98
C THR A 221 -20.58 7.93 -1.32
N TYR A 222 -20.99 8.09 -0.07
CA TYR A 222 -21.64 7.05 0.71
C TYR A 222 -22.57 7.65 1.77
N THR A 223 -23.36 6.78 2.40
CA THR A 223 -24.14 7.11 3.59
C THR A 223 -23.52 6.44 4.82
N LEU A 224 -23.71 7.03 5.99
CA LEU A 224 -23.32 6.47 7.28
C LEU A 224 -24.52 6.42 8.23
N GLN A 225 -24.55 5.42 9.11
CA GLN A 225 -25.55 5.28 10.16
C GLN A 225 -24.92 5.47 11.56
N GLY A 226 -25.50 6.37 12.36
CA GLY A 226 -25.01 6.72 13.69
C GLY A 226 -24.17 7.98 13.71
N ASP A 227 -23.23 8.07 14.66
CA ASP A 227 -22.28 9.19 14.75
C ASP A 227 -21.26 9.08 13.61
N PRO A 228 -21.06 10.11 12.76
CA PRO A 228 -20.13 10.03 11.64
C PRO A 228 -18.66 9.95 12.08
N ARG A 229 -18.34 10.21 13.35
CA ARG A 229 -16.99 10.04 13.90
C ARG A 229 -16.66 8.56 14.20
N ASP A 230 -17.68 7.74 14.43
CA ASP A 230 -17.58 6.30 14.64
C ASP A 230 -18.85 5.59 14.14
N PRO A 231 -19.08 5.58 12.82
CA PRO A 231 -20.31 5.06 12.23
C PRO A 231 -20.40 3.54 12.40
N SER A 232 -21.63 3.07 12.62
CA SER A 232 -21.92 1.64 12.80
C SER A 232 -22.09 0.88 11.50
N ASP A 233 -22.56 1.55 10.44
CA ASP A 233 -22.86 0.98 9.13
C ASP A 233 -22.93 2.08 8.08
N GLY A 234 -23.04 1.70 6.81
CA GLY A 234 -23.22 2.62 5.70
C GLY A 234 -23.45 1.93 4.36
N ALA A 235 -23.76 2.73 3.35
CA ALA A 235 -23.93 2.23 1.99
C ALA A 235 -23.27 3.14 0.95
N TRP A 236 -22.53 2.56 0.01
CA TRP A 236 -22.01 3.27 -1.15
C TRP A 236 -23.15 3.78 -2.03
N ILE A 237 -23.06 5.03 -2.48
CA ILE A 237 -24.08 5.68 -3.31
C ILE A 237 -23.46 6.33 -4.55
N GLY A 238 -24.32 6.74 -5.48
CA GLY A 238 -23.89 7.48 -6.68
C GLY A 238 -22.87 6.70 -7.51
N ALA A 239 -21.83 7.40 -7.98
CA ALA A 239 -20.75 6.81 -8.76
C ALA A 239 -19.90 5.81 -7.97
N SER A 240 -19.93 5.87 -6.64
CA SER A 240 -19.20 4.94 -5.78
C SER A 240 -19.92 3.63 -5.54
N LYS A 241 -21.13 3.42 -6.08
CA LYS A 241 -21.87 2.17 -5.86
C LYS A 241 -21.34 0.98 -6.67
N SER A 242 -20.87 1.23 -7.90
CA SER A 242 -20.46 0.16 -8.81
C SER A 242 -19.70 0.72 -10.02
N GLY A 243 -18.78 -0.09 -10.57
CA GLY A 243 -17.98 0.28 -11.74
C GLY A 243 -16.48 0.17 -11.44
N ARG A 244 -15.66 0.35 -12.48
CA ARG A 244 -14.21 0.32 -12.31
C ARG A 244 -13.76 1.41 -11.35
N PHE A 245 -13.03 1.01 -10.31
CA PHE A 245 -12.57 1.89 -9.25
C PHE A 245 -13.72 2.64 -8.55
N ALA A 246 -14.96 2.12 -8.50
CA ALA A 246 -16.06 2.85 -7.86
C ALA A 246 -15.81 3.06 -6.36
N HIS A 247 -15.38 2.01 -5.68
CA HIS A 247 -14.94 1.96 -4.29
C HIS A 247 -13.91 0.83 -4.13
N PRO A 248 -13.04 0.86 -3.11
CA PRO A 248 -12.20 -0.29 -2.78
C PRO A 248 -13.08 -1.45 -2.30
N GLY A 249 -12.67 -2.67 -2.63
CA GLY A 249 -13.29 -3.91 -2.15
C GLY A 249 -12.70 -4.35 -0.82
N ARG A 250 -11.44 -3.98 -0.55
CA ARG A 250 -10.71 -4.30 0.67
C ARG A 250 -9.79 -3.16 1.08
N ILE A 251 -9.56 -3.02 2.39
CA ILE A 251 -8.53 -2.15 2.96
C ILE A 251 -7.71 -2.94 3.98
N TRP A 252 -6.42 -2.67 4.05
CA TRP A 252 -5.52 -3.38 4.95
C TRP A 252 -4.24 -2.59 5.21
N TYR A 253 -3.51 -2.97 6.26
CA TYR A 253 -2.17 -2.45 6.54
C TYR A 253 -1.18 -3.61 6.66
N PRO A 254 0.03 -3.48 6.07
CA PRO A 254 1.03 -4.55 6.09
C PRO A 254 1.60 -4.81 7.48
N GLU A 255 1.77 -6.09 7.80
CA GLU A 255 2.62 -6.56 8.90
C GLU A 255 3.94 -7.06 8.30
N SER A 256 4.93 -6.17 8.21
CA SER A 256 6.22 -6.45 7.55
C SER A 256 7.04 -7.56 8.21
N THR A 257 6.71 -7.97 9.44
CA THR A 257 7.40 -9.05 10.16
C THR A 257 6.79 -10.43 9.97
N LEU A 258 5.59 -10.51 9.36
CA LEU A 258 4.88 -11.76 9.12
C LEU A 258 4.62 -11.95 7.62
N ARG A 259 4.75 -13.19 7.15
CA ARG A 259 4.48 -13.57 5.76
C ARG A 259 3.11 -14.22 5.63
N ASN A 260 2.46 -14.05 4.48
CA ASN A 260 1.34 -14.91 4.12
C ASN A 260 1.84 -16.34 3.90
N GLU A 261 1.30 -17.30 4.66
CA GLU A 261 1.75 -18.71 4.62
C GLU A 261 1.01 -19.55 3.57
N ASP A 262 -0.11 -19.07 3.03
CA ASP A 262 -0.97 -19.83 2.12
C ASP A 262 -0.34 -20.07 0.74
N ARG A 263 0.65 -19.26 0.35
CA ARG A 263 1.37 -19.36 -0.92
C ARG A 263 2.75 -18.72 -0.81
N ASP A 264 3.74 -19.36 -1.43
CA ASP A 264 5.04 -18.74 -1.66
C ASP A 264 4.90 -17.59 -2.67
N LEU A 265 4.76 -16.37 -2.15
CA LEU A 265 4.68 -15.14 -2.93
C LEU A 265 6.06 -14.53 -3.16
N VAL A 266 7.07 -14.90 -2.39
CA VAL A 266 8.42 -14.33 -2.49
C VAL A 266 9.43 -15.46 -2.57
N SER A 267 10.51 -15.27 -3.33
CA SER A 267 11.58 -16.25 -3.38
C SER A 267 12.15 -16.51 -1.97
N PRO A 268 12.32 -17.78 -1.55
CA PRO A 268 12.97 -18.10 -0.27
C PRO A 268 14.43 -17.60 -0.18
N GLY A 269 15.06 -17.27 -1.30
CA GLY A 269 16.40 -16.70 -1.36
C GLY A 269 16.45 -15.18 -1.19
N LEU A 270 15.30 -14.50 -1.16
CA LEU A 270 15.21 -13.05 -0.97
C LEU A 270 15.13 -12.71 0.53
N ASP A 271 16.15 -12.02 1.03
CA ASP A 271 16.34 -11.73 2.44
C ASP A 271 16.34 -10.22 2.73
N ARG A 272 15.66 -9.81 3.81
CA ARG A 272 15.49 -8.40 4.17
C ARG A 272 16.79 -7.74 4.59
N GLN A 273 17.65 -8.47 5.29
CA GLN A 273 18.92 -7.92 5.75
C GLN A 273 19.86 -7.69 4.57
N THR A 274 19.86 -8.61 3.60
CA THR A 274 20.62 -8.47 2.35
C THR A 274 20.15 -7.26 1.55
N ILE A 275 18.84 -7.05 1.41
CA ILE A 275 18.30 -5.83 0.78
C ILE A 275 18.75 -4.57 1.54
N ALA A 276 18.73 -4.59 2.88
CA ALA A 276 19.20 -3.48 3.70
C ALA A 276 20.67 -3.15 3.42
N ASN A 277 21.53 -4.17 3.32
CA ASN A 277 22.94 -3.99 3.03
C ASN A 277 23.15 -3.39 1.64
N ILE A 278 22.38 -3.84 0.64
CA ILE A 278 22.43 -3.27 -0.72
C ILE A 278 22.03 -1.79 -0.70
N ILE A 279 20.93 -1.43 -0.04
CA ILE A 279 20.46 -0.04 0.07
C ILE A 279 21.50 0.84 0.80
N ALA A 280 22.11 0.32 1.86
CA ALA A 280 23.13 1.03 2.62
C ALA A 280 24.47 1.14 1.90
N GLY A 281 24.64 0.48 0.74
CA GLY A 281 25.93 0.40 0.07
C GLY A 281 26.97 -0.33 0.91
N SER A 282 26.60 -1.45 1.52
CA SER A 282 27.50 -2.32 2.30
C SER A 282 27.60 -3.70 1.65
N ASP A 283 28.73 -4.39 1.84
CA ASP A 283 28.89 -5.82 1.52
C ASP A 283 28.48 -6.73 2.68
N GLY A 284 27.94 -6.16 3.76
CA GLY A 284 27.53 -6.87 4.97
C GLY A 284 28.66 -7.10 5.98
N SER A 285 29.90 -6.72 5.68
CA SER A 285 31.04 -6.86 6.60
C SER A 285 31.02 -5.83 7.73
N ASP A 286 30.33 -4.69 7.54
CA ASP A 286 30.24 -3.59 8.51
C ASP A 286 29.11 -3.76 9.54
N VAL A 287 28.19 -4.71 9.33
CA VAL A 287 27.05 -4.95 10.22
C VAL A 287 27.44 -6.01 11.26
N THR A 288 28.25 -5.62 12.25
CA THR A 288 28.30 -6.38 13.50
C THR A 288 26.91 -6.47 14.08
N ALA A 289 26.41 -7.69 14.28
CA ALA A 289 25.13 -7.99 14.90
C ALA A 289 24.89 -7.06 16.10
N ARG A 290 23.88 -6.20 16.03
CA ARG A 290 23.34 -5.56 17.24
C ARG A 290 22.81 -6.69 18.10
N THR A 291 23.60 -7.09 19.08
CA THR A 291 23.16 -7.96 20.16
C THR A 291 22.07 -7.20 20.89
N THR A 292 20.84 -7.67 20.78
CA THR A 292 19.73 -7.20 21.60
C THR A 292 19.99 -7.59 23.04
N HIS A 293 20.04 -6.60 23.92
CA HIS A 293 19.84 -6.76 25.36
C HIS A 293 18.39 -6.42 25.70
#